data_AF-A0AAV9L944-F1
#
_entry.id   AF-A0AAV9L944-F1
#
_cell.length_a   1.000
_cell.length_b   1.000
_cell.length_c   1.000
_cell.angle_alpha   90.00
_cell.angle_beta   90.00
_cell.angle_gamma   90.00
#
_symmetry.space_group_name_H-M   'P 1'
#
loop_
_entity.id
_entity.type
_entity.pdbx_description
1 polymer ?
#
loop_
_entity_poly.entity_id
_entity_poly.type
_entity_poly.pdbx_seq_one_letter_code
_entity_poly.pdbx_strand_id
1 'polypeptide(L)' 'MIPRELTRLTFLEMFNLSQNLLVGPIPQGPQLNTFENDSYGGNLDLCSPPLTKQCGTSDPSHAPQQL' A
#
# COMPACT_ATOMS: atom_id res chain seq x y z
N MET A 1 -4.43 -7.07 1.81
CA MET A 1 -4.26 -6.74 0.37
C MET A 1 -5.34 -5.74 -0.02
N ILE A 2 -5.04 -4.81 -0.92
CA ILE A 2 -6.01 -3.83 -1.44
C ILE A 2 -6.64 -4.38 -2.73
N PRO A 3 -7.99 -4.48 -2.84
CA PRO A 3 -8.64 -4.95 -4.05
C PRO A 3 -8.36 -4.06 -5.26
N ARG A 4 -8.05 -4.66 -6.42
CA ARG A 4 -7.75 -3.89 -7.64
C ARG A 4 -8.97 -3.14 -8.18
N GLU A 5 -10.17 -3.60 -7.85
CA GLU A 5 -11.44 -3.02 -8.24
C GLU A 5 -11.59 -1.57 -7.74
N LEU A 6 -10.91 -1.21 -6.63
CA LEU A 6 -10.91 0.16 -6.11
C LEU A 6 -10.30 1.18 -7.09
N THR A 7 -9.45 0.74 -8.01
CA THR A 7 -8.87 1.61 -9.07
C THR A 7 -9.93 2.18 -10.02
N ARG A 8 -11.14 1.59 -10.05
CA ARG A 8 -12.27 2.05 -10.87
C ARG A 8 -13.08 3.16 -10.21
N LEU A 9 -12.83 3.46 -8.94
CA LEU A 9 -13.54 4.50 -8.21
C LEU A 9 -12.94 5.86 -8.56
N THR A 10 -13.62 6.62 -9.40
CA THR A 10 -13.18 7.94 -9.87
C THR A 10 -13.69 9.10 -9.01
N PHE A 11 -14.49 8.81 -7.97
CA PHE A 11 -15.15 9.80 -7.13
C PHE A 11 -14.56 9.91 -5.73
N LEU A 12 -13.51 9.14 -5.40
CA LEU A 12 -12.92 9.13 -4.06
C LEU A 12 -12.12 10.42 -3.84
N GLU A 13 -12.68 11.36 -3.09
CA GLU A 13 -11.97 12.58 -2.70
C GLU A 13 -11.00 12.35 -1.52
N MET A 14 -11.37 11.46 -0.59
CA MET A 14 -10.57 11.09 0.58
C MET A 14 -10.53 9.58 0.75
N PHE A 15 -9.34 9.06 1.04
CA PHE A 15 -9.11 7.64 1.24
C PHE A 15 -7.94 7.43 2.21
N ASN A 16 -8.19 6.74 3.31
CA ASN A 16 -7.18 6.48 4.33
C ASN A 16 -7.23 4.99 4.71
N LEU A 17 -6.15 4.28 4.43
CA LEU A 17 -5.92 2.88 4.76
C LEU A 17 -4.83 2.70 5.83
N SER A 18 -4.41 3.78 6.48
CA SER A 18 -3.33 3.75 7.45
C SER A 18 -3.64 2.83 8.63
N GLN A 19 -2.60 2.34 9.29
CA GLN A 19 -2.70 1.56 10.53
C GLN A 19 -3.57 0.30 10.41
N ASN A 20 -3.41 -0.42 9.31
CA ASN A 20 -4.02 -1.72 9.08
C ASN A 20 -2.96 -2.82 8.94
N LEU A 21 -3.41 -4.05 8.73
CA LEU A 21 -2.55 -5.20 8.41
C LEU A 21 -2.61 -5.54 6.90
N LEU A 22 -2.54 -4.51 6.06
CA LEU A 22 -2.52 -4.71 4.61
C LEU A 22 -1.13 -5.13 4.15
N VAL A 23 -1.12 -6.03 3.16
CA VAL A 23 0.09 -6.62 2.60
C VAL A 23 0.05 -6.52 1.08
N GLY A 24 1.23 -6.48 0.46
CA GLY A 24 1.43 -6.50 -0.99
C GLY A 24 1.44 -5.13 -1.66
N PRO A 25 1.42 -5.09 -3.00
CA PRO A 25 1.50 -3.85 -3.77
C PRO A 25 0.23 -3.01 -3.66
N ILE A 26 0.38 -1.69 -3.59
CA ILE A 26 -0.72 -0.73 -3.78
C ILE A 26 -1.18 -0.79 -5.25
N PRO A 27 -2.46 -1.10 -5.53
CA PRO A 27 -3.02 -1.04 -6.88
C PRO A 27 -2.90 0.37 -7.44
N GLN A 28 -2.33 0.48 -8.64
CA GLN A 28 -2.15 1.77 -9.31
C GLN A 28 -3.42 2.12 -10.10
N GLY A 29 -3.89 3.35 -9.93
CA GLY A 29 -5.09 3.86 -10.61
C GLY A 29 -5.20 5.38 -10.46
N PRO A 30 -5.96 6.06 -11.34
CA PRO A 30 -5.97 7.53 -11.41
C PRO A 30 -6.21 8.19 -10.06
N GLN A 31 -7.17 7.68 -9.28
CA GLN A 31 -7.52 8.23 -7.97
C GLN A 31 -6.61 7.71 -6.85
N LEU A 32 -6.25 6.43 -6.84
CA LEU A 32 -5.39 5.88 -5.78
C LEU A 32 -3.98 6.50 -5.79
N ASN A 33 -3.51 6.91 -6.97
CA ASN A 33 -2.22 7.56 -7.15
C ASN A 33 -2.17 8.99 -6.60
N THR A 34 -3.31 9.61 -6.26
CA THR A 34 -3.34 10.98 -5.71
C THR A 34 -3.22 11.02 -4.19
N PHE A 35 -3.41 9.90 -3.50
CA PHE A 35 -3.33 9.85 -2.04
C PHE A 35 -1.86 9.80 -1.58
N GLU A 36 -1.55 10.54 -0.54
CA GLU A 36 -0.19 10.67 0.00
C GLU A 36 0.25 9.43 0.80
N ASN A 37 1.55 9.35 1.10
CA ASN A 37 2.16 8.25 1.86
C ASN A 37 1.41 7.93 3.17
N ASP A 38 0.99 8.98 3.89
CA ASP A 38 0.28 8.87 5.17
C ASP A 38 -1.05 8.12 5.06
N SER A 39 -1.67 8.13 3.87
CA SER A 39 -2.90 7.36 3.61
C SER A 39 -2.66 5.85 3.60
N TYR A 40 -1.41 5.41 3.50
CA TYR A 40 -1.00 4.01 3.40
C TYR A 40 -0.06 3.58 4.54
N GLY A 41 0.44 4.53 5.34
CA GLY A 41 1.40 4.29 6.43
C GLY A 41 0.89 3.35 7.52
N GLY A 42 1.82 2.73 8.24
CA GLY A 42 1.48 1.77 9.32
C GLY A 42 1.11 0.36 8.84
N ASN A 43 1.09 0.11 7.53
CA ASN A 43 0.95 -1.22 6.95
C ASN A 43 2.33 -1.80 6.62
N LEU A 44 2.89 -2.60 7.52
CA LEU A 44 4.28 -3.05 7.48
C LEU A 44 4.68 -3.75 6.18
N ASP A 45 3.78 -4.57 5.62
CA ASP A 45 4.03 -5.38 4.43
C ASP A 45 3.41 -4.78 3.14
N LEU A 46 2.97 -3.54 3.18
CA LEU A 46 2.54 -2.80 2.00
C LEU A 46 3.75 -2.21 1.27
N CYS A 47 3.69 -2.17 -0.06
CA CYS A 47 4.79 -1.68 -0.90
C CYS A 47 4.26 -1.04 -2.19
N SER A 48 5.13 -0.39 -2.95
CA SER A 48 4.86 0.44 -4.13
C SER A 48 4.56 1.91 -3.80
N PRO A 49 4.76 2.84 -4.76
CA PRO A 49 4.43 4.25 -4.59
C PRO A 49 2.98 4.45 -4.11
N PRO A 50 2.73 5.43 -3.21
CA PRO A 50 3.66 6.48 -2.72
C PRO A 50 4.61 6.04 -1.58
N LEU A 51 4.63 4.75 -1.21
CA LEU A 51 5.58 4.26 -0.20
C LEU A 51 7.01 4.20 -0.78
N THR A 52 8.00 4.43 0.09
CA THR A 52 9.42 4.24 -0.26
C THR A 52 9.79 2.76 -0.38
N LYS A 53 9.06 1.87 0.33
CA LYS A 53 9.23 0.42 0.25
C LYS A 53 8.80 -0.09 -1.13
N GLN A 54 9.75 -0.61 -1.91
CA GLN A 54 9.46 -1.26 -3.18
C GLN A 54 9.11 -2.73 -2.98
N CYS A 55 8.26 -3.27 -3.86
CA CYS A 55 7.94 -4.70 -3.84
C CYS A 55 9.09 -5.50 -4.48
N GLY A 56 9.37 -6.69 -3.97
CA GLY A 56 10.38 -7.59 -4.54
C GLY A 56 11.83 -7.26 -4.19
N THR A 57 12.09 -6.14 -3.50
CA THR A 57 13.36 -5.96 -2.79
C THR A 57 13.29 -6.79 -1.52
N SER A 58 14.18 -7.78 -1.38
CA SER A 58 14.37 -8.52 -0.14
C SER A 58 14.83 -7.52 0.94
N ASP A 59 13.86 -6.99 1.68
CA ASP A 59 14.11 -6.09 2.79
C ASP A 59 14.83 -6.90 3.88
N PRO A 60 16.09 -6.61 4.24
CA PRO A 60 16.83 -7.39 5.24
C PRO A 60 16.16 -7.40 6.61
N SER A 61 15.25 -6.44 6.83
CA SER A 61 14.46 -6.25 8.03
C SER A 61 13.25 -7.20 8.14
N HIS A 62 12.90 -7.90 7.06
CA HIS A 62 11.77 -8.85 7.00
C HIS A 62 12.22 -10.24 6.52
N ALA A 63 13.32 -10.74 7.08
CA ALA A 63 13.40 -12.19 7.24
C ALA A 63 12.14 -12.61 8.02
N PRO A 64 11.33 -13.57 7.52
CA PRO A 64 10.18 -14.06 8.29
C PRO A 64 10.70 -14.47 9.66
N GLN A 65 10.16 -13.89 10.72
CA GLN A 65 10.41 -14.41 12.06
C GLN A 65 9.95 -15.86 12.04
N GLN A 66 10.93 -16.75 12.04
CA GLN A 66 10.71 -18.19 12.14
C GLN A 66 10.00 -18.43 13.48
N LEU A 67 8.78 -18.93 13.40
CA LEU A 67 8.20 -19.76 14.46
C LEU A 67 8.79 -21.16 14.35
#